data_AF-A0A1J5PSU1-F1
#
_entry.id   AF-A0A1J5PSU1-F1
#
_cell.length_a   1.000
_cell.length_b   1.000
_cell.length_c   1.000
_cell.angle_alpha   90.00
_cell.angle_beta   90.00
_cell.angle_gamma   90.00
#
_symmetry.space_group_name_H-M   'P 1'
#
loop_
_entity.id
_entity.type
_entity.pdbx_description
1 polymer ?
#
loop_
_entity_poly.entity_id
_entity_poly.type
_entity_poly.pdbx_seq_one_letter_code
_entity_poly.pdbx_strand_id
1 'polypeptide(L)' 'MARTYTAAAFVKRNMPIGFHEKFPLGQGGLSDQEAVDVAEYFTHQPRPDFPNKVKDWPKDKKPLDSRY' A
#
# COMPACT_ATOMS: atom_id res chain seq x y z
N MET A 1 -5.14 2.34 12.10
CA MET A 1 -3.74 2.02 11.75
C MET A 1 -3.66 1.70 10.28
N ALA A 2 -2.86 2.45 9.53
CA ALA A 2 -2.48 2.07 8.19
C ALA A 2 -1.67 0.77 8.22
N ARG A 3 -1.95 -0.22 7.36
CA ARG A 3 -1.08 -1.39 7.24
C ARG A 3 0.22 -1.02 6.48
N THR A 4 1.01 -0.09 7.02
CA THR A 4 2.22 0.48 6.41
C THR A 4 3.22 -0.59 5.99
N TYR A 5 3.53 -1.55 6.86
CA TYR A 5 4.46 -2.63 6.56
C TYR A 5 3.99 -3.57 5.43
N THR A 6 2.67 -3.79 5.30
CA THR A 6 2.14 -4.57 4.18
C THR A 6 2.26 -3.82 2.86
N ALA A 7 2.09 -2.50 2.90
CA ALA A 7 2.31 -1.62 1.76
C ALA A 7 3.80 -1.53 1.40
N ALA A 8 4.70 -1.45 2.38
CA ALA A 8 6.15 -1.41 2.17
C ALA A 8 6.66 -2.66 1.45
N ALA A 9 6.17 -3.85 1.85
CA ALA A 9 6.50 -5.10 1.17
C ALA A 9 6.05 -5.12 -0.30
N PHE A 10 4.88 -4.55 -0.60
CA PHE A 10 4.39 -4.41 -1.97
C PHE A 10 5.21 -3.40 -2.78
N VAL A 11 5.53 -2.24 -2.20
CA VAL A 11 6.37 -1.20 -2.82
C VAL A 11 7.74 -1.75 -3.16
N LYS A 12 8.44 -2.37 -2.19
CA LYS A 12 9.77 -2.93 -2.39
C LYS A 12 9.83 -3.95 -3.53
N ARG A 13 8.77 -4.76 -3.70
CA ARG A 13 8.79 -5.90 -4.63
C ARG A 13 8.20 -5.58 -6.00
N ASN A 14 7.24 -4.68 -6.10
CA ASN A 14 6.47 -4.44 -7.32
C ASN A 14 6.58 -2.99 -7.83
N MET A 15 7.32 -2.13 -7.14
CA MET A 15 7.58 -0.76 -7.58
C MET A 15 9.09 -0.46 -7.53
N PRO A 16 9.63 0.25 -8.55
CA PRO A 16 8.98 0.71 -9.78
C PRO A 16 8.70 -0.42 -10.79
N ILE A 17 7.69 -0.23 -11.66
CA ILE A 17 7.17 -1.21 -12.65
C ILE A 17 8.25 -1.64 -13.69
N GLY A 18 9.43 -1.03 -13.68
CA GLY A 18 10.59 -1.37 -14.51
C GLY A 18 11.70 -2.16 -13.80
N PHE A 19 11.55 -2.55 -12.53
CA PHE A 19 12.55 -3.33 -11.82
C PHE A 19 12.52 -4.79 -12.31
N HIS A 20 13.40 -5.12 -13.24
CA HIS A 20 13.60 -6.48 -13.73
C HIS A 20 15.05 -6.92 -13.57
N GLU A 21 15.27 -8.19 -13.23
CA GLU A 21 16.61 -8.79 -13.12
C GLU A 21 17.30 -8.94 -14.51
N LYS A 22 16.60 -8.62 -15.60
CA LYS A 22 17.14 -8.64 -16.96
C LYS A 22 17.98 -7.39 -17.23
N PHE A 23 19.06 -7.51 -17.98
CA PHE A 23 19.91 -6.38 -18.33
C PHE A 23 19.28 -5.54 -19.46
N PRO A 24 19.35 -4.20 -19.45
CA PRO A 24 19.95 -3.34 -18.43
C PRO A 24 19.10 -3.34 -17.15
N LEU A 25 19.75 -3.55 -16.00
CA LEU A 25 19.07 -3.59 -14.71
C LEU A 25 18.20 -2.35 -14.56
N GLY A 26 16.89 -2.54 -14.32
CA GLY A 26 15.92 -1.45 -14.21
C GLY A 26 16.42 -0.36 -13.26
N GLN A 27 16.18 0.91 -13.62
CA GLN A 27 16.59 2.06 -12.80
C GLN A 27 16.05 1.94 -11.37
N GLY A 28 16.96 1.78 -10.41
CA GLY A 28 16.73 2.06 -8.99
C GLY A 28 15.77 1.11 -8.28
N GLY A 29 16.32 0.17 -7.50
CA GLY A 29 15.56 -0.48 -6.44
C GLY A 29 15.44 0.46 -5.24
N LEU A 30 14.28 0.48 -4.59
CA LEU A 30 14.13 1.17 -3.31
C LEU A 30 14.85 0.38 -2.21
N SER A 31 15.57 1.07 -1.35
CA SER A 31 16.01 0.53 -0.08
C SER A 31 14.82 0.22 0.83
N ASP A 32 15.05 -0.60 1.87
CA ASP A 32 14.01 -0.98 2.82
C ASP A 32 13.39 0.23 3.51
N GLN A 33 14.20 1.27 3.77
CA GLN A 33 13.74 2.52 4.35
C GLN A 33 12.89 3.33 3.37
N GLU A 34 13.34 3.49 2.12
CA GLU A 34 12.57 4.22 1.12
C GLU A 34 11.24 3.53 0.80
N ALA A 35 11.19 2.20 0.81
CA ALA A 35 9.96 1.45 0.64
C ALA A 35 8.97 1.69 1.79
N VAL A 36 9.47 1.85 3.03
CA VAL A 36 8.66 2.21 4.19
C VAL A 36 8.16 3.66 4.08
N ASP A 37 9.02 4.60 3.72
CA ASP A 37 8.68 6.01 3.61
C ASP A 37 7.61 6.25 2.51
N VAL A 38 7.76 5.60 1.36
CA VAL A 38 6.76 5.63 0.28
C VAL A 38 5.44 5.02 0.75
N ALA A 39 5.51 3.88 1.45
CA ALA A 39 4.32 3.22 1.98
C ALA A 39 3.60 4.06 3.05
N GLU A 40 4.34 4.72 3.92
CA GLU A 40 3.77 5.65 4.89
C GLU A 40 3.08 6.81 4.18
N TYR A 41 3.73 7.41 3.18
CA TYR A 41 3.17 8.53 2.43
C TYR A 41 1.82 8.20 1.78
N PHE A 42 1.74 7.20 0.90
CA PHE A 42 0.49 6.97 0.14
C PHE A 42 -0.60 6.32 0.97
N THR A 43 -0.25 5.58 2.03
CA THR A 43 -1.27 4.93 2.84
C THR A 43 -2.03 5.94 3.70
N HIS A 44 -1.45 7.09 4.03
CA HIS A 44 -2.09 8.14 4.83
C HIS A 44 -2.89 9.17 4.02
N GLN A 45 -2.85 9.10 2.69
CA GLN A 45 -3.63 10.00 1.83
C GLN A 45 -5.14 9.74 1.95
N PRO A 46 -5.99 10.79 1.82
CA PRO A 46 -7.43 10.65 1.81
C PRO A 46 -7.85 9.77 0.62
N ARG A 47 -8.62 8.71 0.89
CA ARG A 47 -9.15 7.84 -0.16
C ARG A 47 -10.60 8.23 -0.45
N PRO A 48 -11.03 8.16 -1.73
CA PRO A 48 -12.43 8.29 -2.07
C PRO A 48 -13.26 7.31 -1.24
N ASP A 49 -14.39 7.79 -0.75
CA ASP A 49 -15.31 6.93 -0.02
C ASP A 49 -15.90 5.87 -0.96
N PHE A 50 -16.09 4.65 -0.47
CA PHE A 50 -16.65 3.56 -1.25
C PHE A 50 -18.17 3.49 -1.01
N PRO A 51 -19.03 3.85 -1.98
CA PRO A 51 -20.47 4.01 -1.72
C PRO A 51 -21.17 2.72 -1.25
N ASN A 52 -20.66 1.55 -1.65
CA ASN A 52 -21.21 0.25 -1.26
C ASN A 52 -20.72 -0.24 0.11
N LYS A 53 -19.92 0.55 0.84
CA LYS A 53 -19.40 0.20 2.17
C LYS A 53 -20.46 -0.10 3.23
N VAL A 54 -21.67 0.41 3.00
CA VAL A 54 -22.82 0.23 3.90
C VAL A 54 -23.23 -1.26 4.02
N LYS A 55 -22.80 -2.11 3.08
CA LYS A 55 -23.11 -3.54 3.04
C LYS A 55 -22.01 -4.44 3.60
N ASP A 56 -20.86 -3.90 3.98
CA ASP A 56 -19.69 -4.72 4.34
C ASP A 56 -19.80 -5.34 5.74
N TRP A 57 -20.44 -4.63 6.69
CA TRP A 57 -20.73 -5.18 8.02
C TRP A 57 -22.21 -4.98 8.39
N PRO A 58 -23.11 -5.76 7.76
CA PRO A 58 -24.54 -5.65 8.02
C PRO A 58 -24.94 -6.25 9.38
N LYS A 59 -24.07 -7.09 9.97
CA LYS A 59 -24.32 -7.81 11.23
C LYS A 59 -23.28 -7.54 12.32
N ASP A 60 -22.09 -7.06 11.94
CA ASP A 60 -20.95 -6.91 12.83
C ASP A 60 -20.51 -5.45 12.93
N LYS A 61 -19.72 -5.13 13.97
CA LYS A 61 -19.08 -3.82 14.08
C LYS A 61 -17.94 -3.73 13.07
N LYS A 62 -17.82 -2.57 12.45
CA LYS A 62 -16.68 -2.23 11.60
C LYS A 62 -15.34 -2.49 12.34
N PRO A 63 -14.43 -3.27 11.76
CA PRO A 63 -13.09 -3.48 12.30
C PRO A 63 -12.30 -2.17 12.42
N LEU A 64 -11.50 -2.06 13.49
CA LEU A 64 -10.64 -0.89 13.76
C LEU A 64 -9.55 -0.69 12.69
N ASP A 65 -9.22 -1.74 11.95
CA ASP A 65 -8.24 -1.72 10.86
C ASP A 65 -8.86 -1.37 9.49
N SER A 66 -10.18 -1.17 9.42
CA SER A 66 -10.83 -0.70 8.21
C SER A 66 -10.62 0.80 8.00
N ARG A 67 -10.31 1.19 6.77
CA ARG A 67 -9.72 2.49 6.42
C ARG A 67 -10.68 3.49 5.75
N TYR A 68 -11.95 3.13 5.58
CA TYR A 68 -13.00 4.04 5.09
C TYR A 68 -13.88 4.57 6.23
#